data_AF-A0A2V7QJW2-F1
#
_entry.id   AF-A0A2V7QJW2-F1
#
_cell.length_a   1.000
_cell.length_b   1.000
_cell.length_c   1.000
_cell.angle_alpha   90.00
_cell.angle_beta   90.00
_cell.angle_gamma   90.00
#
_symmetry.space_group_name_H-M   'P 1'
#
loop_
_entity.id
_entity.type
_entity.pdbx_description
1 polymer ?
#
loop_
_entity_poly.entity_id
_entity_poly.type
_entity_poly.pdbx_seq_one_letter_code
_entity_poly.pdbx_strand_id
1 'polypeptide(L)'
;MHEDWVRQVDLELDGELSLPERAALSRHLATCRHCAEARVSHLEMRVAFARSAGEPHARTVPRPRIRARALAIAVALALVAGAAAGWLAHGRWGGPGAGPLEATRATFVAQ
;
A
#
# COMPACT_ATOMS: atom_id res chain seq x y z
N MET A 1 -6.09 17.05 -13.35
CA MET A 1 -5.48 17.00 -12.00
C MET A 1 -6.22 15.95 -11.16
N HIS A 2 -5.74 15.54 -9.97
CA HIS A 2 -6.41 14.49 -9.16
C HIS A 2 -7.91 14.77 -8.92
N GLU A 3 -8.32 16.04 -8.87
CA GLU A 3 -9.73 16.46 -8.75
C GLU A 3 -10.63 15.95 -9.88
N ASP A 4 -10.14 15.89 -11.12
CA ASP A 4 -10.92 15.38 -12.25
C ASP A 4 -11.25 13.89 -12.08
N TRP A 5 -10.29 13.14 -11.54
CA TRP A 5 -10.45 11.72 -11.25
C TRP A 5 -11.38 11.49 -10.05
N VAL A 6 -11.30 12.33 -9.02
CA VAL A 6 -12.24 12.29 -7.89
C VAL A 6 -13.67 12.58 -8.36
N ARG A 7 -13.87 13.56 -9.24
CA ARG A 7 -15.18 13.82 -9.85
C ARG A 7 -15.69 12.62 -10.68
N GLN A 8 -14.82 11.94 -11.41
CA GLN A 8 -15.20 10.71 -12.13
C GLN A 8 -15.57 9.55 -11.18
N VAL A 9 -14.98 9.51 -9.99
CA VAL A 9 -15.40 8.56 -8.95
C VAL A 9 -16.84 8.86 -8.52
N ASP A 10 -17.19 10.12 -8.27
CA ASP A 10 -18.57 10.46 -7.89
C ASP A 10 -19.59 10.06 -8.97
N LEU A 11 -19.31 10.40 -10.23
CA LEU A 11 -20.14 10.01 -11.37
C LEU A 11 -20.24 8.48 -11.55
N GLU A 12 -19.20 7.73 -11.20
CA GLU A 12 -19.25 6.26 -11.16
C GLU A 12 -20.18 5.74 -10.08
N LEU A 13 -20.13 6.34 -8.88
CA LEU A 13 -20.99 5.98 -7.75
C LEU A 13 -22.46 6.35 -7.98
N ASP A 14 -22.72 7.39 -8.79
CA ASP A 14 -24.06 7.78 -9.22
C ASP A 14 -24.56 6.96 -10.42
N GLY A 15 -23.71 6.13 -11.03
CA GLY A 15 -24.06 5.30 -12.17
C GLY A 15 -24.15 6.05 -13.51
N GLU A 16 -23.68 7.30 -13.53
CA GLU A 16 -23.71 8.20 -14.70
C GLU A 16 -22.53 8.00 -15.65
N LEU A 17 -21.53 7.24 -15.22
CA LEU A 17 -20.31 7.02 -15.99
C LEU A 17 -20.52 6.01 -17.13
N SER A 18 -20.11 6.38 -18.35
CA SER A 18 -20.18 5.48 -19.49
C SER A 18 -19.25 4.28 -19.34
N LEU A 19 -19.49 3.19 -20.11
CA LEU A 19 -18.59 2.02 -20.15
C LEU A 19 -17.11 2.36 -20.41
N PRO A 20 -16.76 3.17 -21.43
CA PRO A 20 -15.35 3.50 -21.70
C PRO A 20 -14.72 4.33 -20.57
N GLU A 21 -15.47 5.25 -19.96
CA GLU A 21 -14.99 6.06 -18.85
C GLU A 21 -14.76 5.22 -17.59
N ARG A 22 -15.63 4.25 -17.30
CA ARG A 22 -15.42 3.29 -16.20
C ARG A 22 -14.16 2.48 -16.41
N ALA A 23 -13.89 2.03 -17.64
CA ALA A 23 -12.67 1.32 -17.96
C ALA A 23 -11.43 2.22 -17.73
N ALA A 24 -11.49 3.49 -18.12
CA ALA A 24 -10.40 4.45 -17.87
C ALA A 24 -10.17 4.69 -16.37
N LEU A 25 -11.26 4.91 -15.61
CA LEU A 25 -11.22 5.07 -14.16
C LEU A 25 -10.63 3.84 -13.47
N SER A 26 -11.06 2.63 -13.85
CA SER A 26 -10.54 1.39 -13.28
C SER A 26 -9.02 1.23 -13.47
N ARG A 27 -8.50 1.62 -14.63
CA ARG A 27 -7.05 1.62 -14.90
C ARG A 27 -6.30 2.64 -14.05
N HIS A 28 -6.87 3.83 -13.88
CA HIS A 28 -6.28 4.86 -13.03
C HIS A 28 -6.24 4.45 -11.55
N LEU A 29 -7.35 3.91 -11.03
CA LEU A 29 -7.42 3.46 -9.63
C LEU A 29 -6.46 2.29 -9.33
N ALA A 30 -6.10 1.49 -10.35
CA ALA A 30 -5.11 0.43 -10.19
C ALA A 30 -3.68 0.95 -9.95
N THR A 31 -3.38 2.19 -10.35
CA THR A 31 -2.03 2.78 -10.27
C THR A 31 -1.94 3.99 -9.34
N CYS A 32 -3.08 4.63 -9.01
CA CYS A 32 -3.13 5.79 -8.13
C CYS A 32 -3.78 5.47 -6.78
N ARG A 33 -2.94 5.34 -5.74
CA ARG A 33 -3.41 5.05 -4.37
C ARG A 33 -4.32 6.15 -3.81
N HIS A 34 -4.01 7.42 -4.08
CA HIS A 34 -4.80 8.55 -3.56
C HIS A 34 -6.24 8.53 -4.07
N CYS A 35 -6.44 8.34 -5.38
CA CYS A 35 -7.78 8.24 -5.96
C CYS A 35 -8.51 6.96 -5.52
N ALA A 36 -7.79 5.84 -5.35
CA ALA A 36 -8.36 4.60 -4.82
C ALA A 36 -8.88 4.76 -3.38
N GLU A 37 -8.12 5.47 -2.53
CA GLU A 37 -8.53 5.80 -1.16
C GLU A 37 -9.73 6.76 -1.15
N ALA A 38 -9.73 7.80 -2.00
CA ALA A 38 -10.86 8.74 -2.12
C ALA A 38 -12.19 8.01 -2.45
N ARG A 39 -12.15 7.07 -3.40
CA ARG A 39 -13.33 6.24 -3.74
C ARG A 39 -13.86 5.43 -2.58
N VAL A 40 -12.98 4.83 -1.78
CA VAL A 40 -13.38 4.07 -0.59
C VAL A 40 -14.04 4.99 0.45
N SER A 41 -13.46 6.16 0.70
CA SER A 41 -14.02 7.14 1.64
C SER A 41 -15.42 7.61 1.23
N HIS A 42 -15.65 7.90 -0.05
CA HIS A 42 -16.96 8.32 -0.56
C HIS A 42 -18.02 7.22 -0.41
N LEU A 43 -17.64 5.97 -0.68
CA LEU A 43 -18.50 4.81 -0.46
C LEU A 43 -18.87 4.60 1.01
N GLU A 44 -17.89 4.74 1.92
CA GLU A 44 -18.11 4.62 3.36
C GLU A 44 -19.08 5.68 3.86
N MET A 45 -18.95 6.92 3.38
CA MET A 45 -19.84 8.02 3.70
C MET A 45 -21.28 7.72 3.24
N ARG A 46 -21.47 7.29 1.99
CA ARG A 46 -22.80 6.94 1.45
C ARG A 46 -23.45 5.79 2.21
N VAL A 47 -22.68 4.76 2.57
CA VAL A 47 -23.16 3.64 3.38
C VAL A 47 -23.54 4.10 4.79
N ALA A 48 -22.75 4.97 5.42
CA ALA A 48 -23.08 5.53 6.73
C ALA A 48 -24.39 6.32 6.69
N PHE A 49 -24.59 7.15 5.66
CA PHE A 49 -25.84 7.87 5.44
C PHE A 49 -27.03 6.93 5.24
N ALA A 50 -26.92 5.94 4.36
CA ALA A 50 -27.98 4.96 4.13
C ALA A 50 -28.35 4.21 5.44
N ARG A 51 -27.36 3.79 6.23
CA ARG A 51 -27.64 3.18 7.55
C ARG A 51 -28.36 4.12 8.49
N SER A 52 -27.94 5.39 8.55
CA SER A 52 -28.60 6.38 9.41
C SER A 52 -30.04 6.67 8.98
N ALA A 53 -30.36 6.52 7.68
CA ALA A 53 -31.70 6.65 7.12
C ALA A 53 -32.58 5.39 7.33
N GLY A 54 -32.10 4.38 8.04
CA GLY A 54 -32.87 3.17 8.35
C GLY A 54 -32.76 2.06 7.30
N GLU A 55 -31.74 2.09 6.43
CA GLU A 55 -31.45 1.01 5.47
C GLU A 55 -30.34 0.07 6.01
N PRO A 56 -30.68 -0.97 6.79
CA PRO A 56 -29.70 -1.90 7.37
C PRO A 56 -28.99 -2.77 6.32
N HIS A 57 -29.56 -2.87 5.11
CA HIS A 57 -29.03 -3.65 4.00
C HIS A 57 -28.01 -2.88 3.14
N ALA A 58 -27.68 -1.64 3.49
CA ALA A 58 -26.61 -0.88 2.85
C ALA A 58 -25.27 -1.62 3.01
N ARG A 59 -24.94 -2.47 2.03
CA ARG A 59 -23.75 -3.31 2.06
C ARG A 59 -22.51 -2.45 2.05
N THR A 60 -21.64 -2.68 3.03
CA THR A 60 -20.26 -2.19 3.01
C THR A 60 -19.56 -2.66 1.74
N VAL A 61 -19.09 -1.74 0.91
CA VAL A 61 -18.19 -2.11 -0.18
C VAL A 61 -16.93 -2.72 0.45
N PRO A 62 -16.53 -3.94 0.04
CA PRO A 62 -15.31 -4.53 0.55
C PRO A 62 -14.13 -3.63 0.19
N ARG A 63 -13.40 -3.14 1.19
CA ARG A 63 -12.10 -2.52 0.95
C ARG A 63 -11.25 -3.51 0.14
N PRO A 64 -10.39 -3.03 -0.78
CA PRO A 64 -9.31 -3.85 -1.28
C PRO A 64 -8.44 -4.20 -0.07
N ARG A 65 -8.75 -5.31 0.59
CA ARG A 65 -7.88 -5.88 1.62
C ARG A 65 -6.57 -6.07 0.92
N ILE A 66 -5.51 -5.45 1.44
CA ILE A 66 -4.14 -5.84 1.11
C ILE A 66 -4.15 -7.36 1.19
N ARG A 67 -4.03 -8.03 0.04
CA ARG A 67 -4.15 -9.48 -0.02
C ARG A 67 -3.05 -9.98 0.90
N ALA A 68 -3.39 -10.63 2.01
CA ALA A 68 -2.40 -11.06 3.00
C ALA A 68 -1.24 -11.82 2.34
N ARG A 69 -1.53 -12.56 1.27
CA ARG A 69 -0.56 -13.21 0.38
C ARG A 69 0.38 -12.24 -0.34
N ALA A 70 -0.12 -11.14 -0.89
CA ALA A 70 0.71 -10.12 -1.55
C ALA A 70 1.63 -9.41 -0.54
N LEU A 71 1.12 -9.11 0.66
CA LEU A 71 1.94 -8.57 1.75
C LEU A 71 3.01 -9.58 2.20
N ALA A 72 2.64 -10.84 2.39
CA ALA A 72 3.58 -11.90 2.76
C ALA A 72 4.68 -12.09 1.71
N ILE A 73 4.32 -12.04 0.42
CA ILE A 73 5.30 -12.08 -0.67
C ILE A 73 6.22 -10.87 -0.62
N ALA A 74 5.69 -9.66 -0.42
CA ALA A 74 6.51 -8.45 -0.31
C ALA A 74 7.49 -8.52 0.88
N VAL A 75 7.03 -9.00 2.04
CA VAL A 75 7.88 -9.21 3.21
C VAL A 75 8.95 -10.26 2.94
N ALA A 76 8.59 -11.40 2.34
CA ALA A 76 9.55 -12.45 2.00
C ALA A 76 10.61 -11.94 1.02
N LEU A 77 10.22 -11.17 0.00
CA LEU A 77 11.16 -10.56 -0.95
C LEU A 77 12.09 -9.56 -0.26
N ALA A 78 11.58 -8.72 0.65
CA ALA A 78 12.40 -7.79 1.41
C ALA A 78 13.42 -8.51 2.31
N LEU A 79 13.03 -9.60 2.96
CA LEU A 79 13.92 -10.43 3.78
C LEU A 79 15.01 -11.10 2.94
N VAL A 80 14.65 -11.69 1.79
CA VAL A 80 15.61 -12.32 0.88
C VAL A 80 16.60 -11.29 0.34
N ALA A 81 16.11 -10.12 -0.07
CA ALA A 81 16.96 -9.04 -0.57
C ALA A 81 17.92 -8.55 0.52
N GLY A 82 17.44 -8.36 1.76
CA GLY A 82 18.28 -7.96 2.90
C GLY A 82 19.34 -9.01 3.24
N ALA A 83 18.97 -10.30 3.28
CA ALA A 83 19.90 -11.39 3.54
C ALA A 83 20.97 -11.52 2.45
N ALA A 84 20.58 -11.42 1.17
CA ALA A 84 21.51 -11.47 0.05
C ALA A 84 22.48 -10.29 0.06
N ALA A 85 21.98 -9.07 0.32
CA ALA A 85 22.81 -7.89 0.47
C ALA A 85 23.81 -8.02 1.63
N GLY A 86 23.35 -8.52 2.79
CA GLY A 86 24.21 -8.79 3.95
C GLY A 86 25.29 -9.84 3.66
N TRP A 87 24.95 -10.92 2.96
CA TRP A 87 25.90 -11.95 2.55
C TRP A 87 26.96 -11.42 1.59
N LEU A 88 26.56 -10.65 0.58
CA LEU A 88 27.47 -10.03 -0.37
C LEU A 88 28.41 -9.03 0.32
N ALA A 89 27.89 -8.24 1.27
CA ALA A 89 28.70 -7.33 2.07
C ALA A 89 29.75 -8.10 2.89
N HIS A 90 29.33 -9.18 3.57
CA HIS A 90 30.22 -10.04 4.35
C HIS A 90 31.34 -10.65 3.49
N GLY A 91 31.01 -11.16 2.29
CA GLY A 91 31.99 -11.78 1.39
C GLY A 91 32.98 -10.78 0.78
N ARG A 92 32.57 -9.53 0.55
CA ARG A 92 33.41 -8.51 -0.11
C ARG A 92 34.25 -7.67 0.86
N TRP A 93 33.76 -7.43 2.08
CA TRP A 93 34.40 -6.52 3.05
C TRP A 93 34.79 -7.21 4.37
N GLY A 94 34.41 -8.48 4.56
CA GLY A 94 34.54 -9.19 5.82
C GLY A 94 33.39 -8.85 6.79
N GLY A 95 32.99 -9.82 7.61
CA GLY A 95 32.02 -9.61 8.67
C GLY A 95 32.61 -8.97 9.93
N PRO A 96 31.77 -8.60 10.90
CA PRO A 96 32.25 -8.26 12.23
C PRO A 96 33.07 -9.45 12.75
N GLY A 97 34.35 -9.21 13.06
CA GLY A 97 35.26 -10.25 13.56
C GLY A 97 34.70 -10.91 14.82
N ALA A 98 35.07 -12.18 15.07
CA ALA A 98 34.59 -12.98 16.20
C ALA A 98 35.00 -12.46 17.60
N GLY A 99 35.61 -11.27 17.67
CA GLY A 99 35.93 -10.60 18.91
C GLY A 99 34.70 -9.96 19.55
N PRO A 100 34.70 -9.78 20.88
CA PRO A 100 33.63 -9.07 21.57
C PRO A 100 33.49 -7.64 21.01
N LEU A 101 32.25 -7.14 20.96
CA LEU A 101 31.91 -5.79 20.47
C LEU A 101 32.69 -4.67 21.20
N GLU A 102 33.20 -4.95 22.40
CA GLU A 102 34.09 -4.07 23.16
C GLU A 102 35.43 -3.82 22.45
N ALA A 103 35.98 -4.80 21.73
CA ALA A 103 37.24 -4.67 21.00
C ALA A 103 37.12 -3.72 19.80
N THR A 104 35.95 -3.68 19.14
CA THR A 104 35.71 -2.84 17.96
C THR A 104 35.43 -1.38 18.33
N ARG A 105 34.97 -1.08 19.56
CA ARG A 105 34.78 0.30 20.03
C ARG A 105 36.10 1.06 20.19
N ALA A 106 37.18 0.37 20.55
CA ALA A 106 38.50 1.00 20.70
C ALA A 106 39.01 1.60 19.37
N THR A 107 38.64 1.01 18.24
CA THR A 107 39.09 1.44 16.91
C THR A 107 38.36 2.69 16.39
N PHE A 108 37.11 2.94 16.84
CA PHE A 108 36.33 4.11 16.41
C PHE A 108 36.53 5.34 17.30
N VAL A 109 37.00 5.17 18.55
CA VAL A 109 37.27 6.29 19.47
C VAL A 109 38.72 6.81 19.36
N ALA A 110 39.62 6.02 18.76
CA ALA A 110 41.02 6.38 18.57
C ALA A 110 41.32 7.09 17.22
N GLN A 111 40.29 7.49 16.46
CA GLN A 111 40.43 8.31 15.25
C GLN A 111 39.94 9.74 15.49
#